data_AF-A0A382UGR9-F1
#
_entry.id   AF-A0A382UGR9-F1
#
_cell.length_a   1.000
_cell.length_b   1.000
_cell.length_c   1.000
_cell.angle_alpha   90.00
_cell.angle_beta   90.00
_cell.angle_gamma   90.00
#
_symmetry.space_group_name_H-M   'P 1'
#
loop_
_entity.id
_entity.type
_entity.pdbx_description
1 polymer ?
#
loop_
_entity_poly.entity_id
_entity_poly.type
_entity_poly.pdbx_seq_one_letter_code
_entity_poly.pdbx_strand_id
1 'polypeptide(L)' 'MRIVERWRGGRRVVNIHEYQGKALFRESGIAVQDGVHCTSVEQALAAYDSLGSEVVAVKSQIH' A
#
# COMPACT_ATOMS: atom_id res chain seq x y z
N MET A 1 -4.47 18.77 4.19
CA MET A 1 -3.17 18.78 4.89
C MET A 1 -2.12 18.20 3.95
N ARG A 2 -1.41 19.05 3.18
CA ARG A 2 -0.33 18.60 2.29
C ARG A 2 0.95 18.47 3.13
N ILE A 3 1.29 17.25 3.53
CA ILE A 3 2.60 16.93 4.10
C ILE A 3 3.55 16.68 2.93
N VAL A 4 3.86 17.72 2.17
CA VAL A 4 5.00 17.73 1.24
C VAL A 4 5.65 19.09 1.35
N GLU A 5 6.41 19.26 2.44
CA GLU A 5 7.23 20.45 2.60
C GLU A 5 8.21 20.58 1.42
N ARG A 6 8.35 21.83 1.01
CA ARG A 6 9.07 22.31 -0.16
C ARG A 6 10.57 21.97 -0.09
N TRP A 7 11.00 20.94 -0.80
CA TRP A 7 12.41 20.59 -0.99
C TRP A 7 13.09 21.58 -1.97
N ARG A 8 14.18 22.24 -1.54
CA ARG A 8 14.99 23.19 -2.33
C ARG A 8 16.29 22.56 -2.86
N GLY A 9 16.20 21.41 -3.52
CA GLY A 9 17.35 20.76 -4.17
C GLY A 9 16.88 19.84 -5.27
N GLY A 10 17.48 19.94 -6.47
CA GLY A 10 16.97 19.42 -7.75
C GLY A 10 16.85 17.90 -7.94
N ARG A 11 16.55 17.11 -6.90
CA ARG A 11 16.17 15.69 -7.04
C ARG A 11 14.65 15.56 -7.01
N ARG A 12 14.11 14.83 -7.99
CA ARG A 12 12.69 14.47 -8.05
C ARG A 12 12.37 13.56 -6.87
N VAL A 13 11.45 13.99 -6.00
CA VAL A 13 10.85 13.12 -4.99
C VAL A 13 9.83 12.24 -5.70
N VAL A 14 9.91 10.93 -5.48
CA VAL A 14 8.93 9.95 -5.97
C VAL A 14 8.21 9.40 -4.74
N ASN A 15 6.91 9.57 -4.69
CA ASN A 15 6.06 8.91 -3.70
C ASN A 15 5.84 7.45 -4.12
N ILE A 16 5.62 6.59 -3.13
CA ILE A 16 5.27 5.17 -3.34
C ILE A 16 3.90 4.91 -2.73
N HIS A 17 3.19 3.93 -3.28
CA HIS A 17 1.89 3.51 -2.77
C HIS A 17 2.02 2.71 -1.46
N GLU A 18 0.92 2.61 -0.71
CA GLU A 18 0.88 1.87 0.56
C GLU A 18 1.40 0.45 0.41
N TYR A 19 0.97 -0.28 -0.63
CA TYR A 19 1.39 -1.68 -0.82
C TYR A 19 2.90 -1.81 -1.08
N GLN A 20 3.51 -0.83 -1.76
CA GLN A 20 4.95 -0.79 -2.02
C GLN A 20 5.73 -0.52 -0.73
N GLY A 21 5.27 0.45 0.07
CA GLY A 21 5.87 0.72 1.38
C GLY A 21 5.78 -0.47 2.33
N LYS A 22 4.62 -1.15 2.35
CA LYS A 22 4.43 -2.37 3.14
C LYS A 22 5.37 -3.51 2.72
N ALA A 23 5.62 -3.68 1.43
CA ALA A 23 6.58 -4.68 0.93
C ALA A 23 8.00 -4.40 1.48
N LEU A 24 8.47 -3.16 1.37
CA LEU A 24 9.79 -2.75 1.90
C LEU A 24 9.90 -2.97 3.41
N PHE A 25 8.85 -2.66 4.17
CA PHE A 25 8.82 -2.89 5.62
C PHE A 25 8.86 -4.38 5.95
N ARG A 26 8.10 -5.21 5.24
CA ARG A 26 8.12 -6.66 5.44
C ARG A 26 9.48 -7.27 5.12
N GLU A 27 10.12 -6.85 4.03
CA GLU A 27 11.49 -7.25 3.67
C GLU A 27 12.51 -6.84 4.74
N SER A 28 12.25 -5.73 5.44
CA SER A 28 13.08 -5.24 6.55
C SER A 28 12.75 -5.89 7.89
N GLY A 29 11.87 -6.89 7.94
CA GLY A 29 11.45 -7.57 9.17
C GLY A 29 10.49 -6.75 10.05
N ILE A 30 9.95 -5.65 9.54
CA ILE A 30 8.96 -4.82 10.23
C ILE A 30 7.58 -5.43 10.00
N ALA A 31 6.85 -5.68 11.09
CA ALA A 31 5.49 -6.20 11.01
C ALA A 31 4.57 -5.21 10.28
N VAL A 32 3.82 -5.71 9.29
CA VAL A 32 2.80 -4.96 8.58
C VAL A 32 1.55 -5.83 8.41
N GLN A 33 0.39 -5.16 8.35
CA GLN A 33 -0.89 -5.82 8.07
C GLN A 33 -0.85 -6.52 6.70
N ASP A 34 -1.29 -7.77 6.67
CA ASP A 34 -1.43 -8.54 5.42
C ASP A 34 -2.44 -7.90 4.48
N GLY A 35 -2.16 -8.02 3.19
CA GLY A 35 -2.98 -7.44 2.13
C GLY A 35 -2.49 -7.86 0.76
N VAL A 36 -3.36 -7.75 -0.23
CA VAL A 36 -3.10 -8.13 -1.62
C VAL A 36 -3.38 -6.92 -2.51
N HIS A 37 -2.46 -6.61 -3.42
CA HIS A 37 -2.70 -5.60 -4.44
C HIS A 37 -3.56 -6.19 -5.56
N CYS A 38 -4.63 -5.49 -5.93
CA CYS A 38 -5.60 -5.93 -6.93
C CYS A 38 -5.80 -4.85 -7.98
N THR A 39 -5.93 -5.26 -9.25
CA THR A 39 -6.23 -4.37 -10.39
C THR A 39 -7.58 -4.68 -11.03
N SER A 40 -8.31 -5.68 -10.53
CA SER A 40 -9.68 -6.01 -10.93
C SER A 40 -10.54 -6.36 -9.73
N VAL A 41 -11.87 -6.40 -9.94
CA VAL A 41 -12.84 -6.77 -8.89
C VAL A 41 -12.67 -8.25 -8.51
N GLU A 42 -12.45 -9.12 -9.49
CA GLU A 42 -12.28 -10.56 -9.29
C GLU A 42 -11.06 -10.85 -8.40
N GLN A 43 -9.96 -10.12 -8.60
CA GLN A 43 -8.80 -10.21 -7.74
C GLN A 43 -9.09 -9.74 -6.31
N ALA A 44 -9.90 -8.69 -6.14
CA ALA A 44 -10.28 -8.20 -4.82
C ALA A 44 -11.16 -9.20 -4.05
N LEU A 45 -12.06 -9.90 -4.75
CA LEU A 45 -12.87 -10.96 -4.16
C LEU A 45 -12.00 -12.17 -3.74
N ALA A 46 -11.12 -12.64 -4.62
CA ALA A 46 -10.19 -13.72 -4.27
C ALA A 46 -9.24 -13.33 -3.11
N ALA A 47 -8.81 -12.07 -3.05
CA ALA A 47 -8.03 -11.54 -1.95
C ALA A 47 -8.79 -11.59 -0.63
N TYR A 48 -10.06 -11.16 -0.62
CA TYR A 48 -10.94 -11.23 0.55
C TYR A 48 -10.97 -12.66 1.12
N ASP A 49 -11.24 -13.65 0.27
CA ASP A 49 -11.31 -15.05 0.67
C ASP A 49 -9.96 -15.55 1.21
N SER A 50 -8.85 -15.18 0.57
CA SER A 50 -7.50 -15.62 0.97
C SER A 50 -7.01 -15.02 2.29
N LEU A 51 -7.48 -13.81 2.64
CA LEU A 51 -7.08 -13.13 3.88
C LEU A 51 -7.75 -13.74 5.11
N GLY A 52 -8.82 -14.53 4.94
CA GLY A 52 -9.42 -15.34 6.01
C GLY A 52 -9.94 -14.53 7.21
N SER A 53 -10.31 -13.27 7.00
CA SER A 53 -10.82 -12.38 8.04
C SER A 53 -12.28 -12.01 7.78
N GLU A 54 -13.08 -11.89 8.82
CA GLU A 54 -14.49 -11.44 8.72
C GLU A 54 -14.61 -10.01 8.18
N VAL A 55 -13.57 -9.19 8.36
CA VAL A 55 -13.56 -7.79 7.94
C VAL A 55 -12.22 -7.45 7.29
N VAL A 56 -12.27 -6.90 6.08
CA VAL A 56 -11.09 -6.38 5.39
C VAL A 56 -11.30 -4.92 4.99
N ALA A 57 -10.20 -4.18 4.84
CA ALA A 57 -10.21 -2.82 4.31
C ALA A 57 -9.84 -2.84 2.81
N VAL A 58 -10.73 -2.32 1.96
CA VAL A 58 -10.45 -2.07 0.53
C VAL A 58 -9.98 -0.63 0.39
N LYS A 59 -8.76 -0.41 -0.14
CA LYS A 59 -8.13 0.91 -0.21
C LYS A 59 -7.65 1.22 -1.62
N SER A 60 -8.11 2.35 -2.18
CA SER A 60 -7.57 2.88 -3.42
C SER A 60 -6.07 3.19 -3.27
N GLN A 61 -5.25 2.66 -4.17
CA GLN A 61 -3.81 2.94 -4.18
C GLN A 61 -3.54 4.24 -4.95
N ILE A 62 -3.56 5.37 -4.23
CA ILE A 62 -3.27 6.72 -4.73
C ILE A 62 -2.03 7.30 -4.04
N HIS A 63 -1.54 8.44 -4.53
CA HIS A 63 -0.54 9.28 -3.85
C HIS A 63 -1.18 10.56 -3.34
#